data_AF-A0A6A2Z935-F1
#
_entry.id   AF-A0A6A2Z935-F1
#
_cell.length_a   1.000
_cell.length_b   1.000
_cell.length_c   1.000
_cell.angle_alpha   90.00
_cell.angle_beta   90.00
_cell.angle_gamma   90.00
#
_symmetry.space_group_name_H-M   'P 1'
#
loop_
_entity.id
_entity.type
_entity.pdbx_description
1 polymer ?
#
loop_
_entity_poly.entity_id
_entity_poly.type
_entity_poly.pdbx_seq_one_letter_code
_entity_poly.pdbx_strand_id
1 'polypeptide(L)'
;MKFCINYAVLLWWYFSFIRSDYSTLPCSFSKFFKGSLSAATRAAAFVRGDDVIHKLFTELAYRYKDRAGGYTRLLRTRIRVSDAAPMAYIEENELRQSKPPTPPLPPRPALDPWIKSRLSRQFAPSKEEKSSESEI
;
A
#
# COMPACT_ATOMS: atom_id res chain seq x y z
N MET A 1 -19.34 -27.97 36.00
CA MET A 1 -18.36 -26.87 35.99
C MET A 1 -18.02 -26.58 34.53
N LYS A 2 -18.64 -25.56 33.93
CA LYS A 2 -18.49 -25.22 32.51
C LYS A 2 -17.78 -23.86 32.44
N PHE A 3 -16.49 -23.87 32.12
CA PHE A 3 -15.74 -22.64 31.86
C PHE A 3 -16.23 -22.04 30.53
N CYS A 4 -17.06 -21.00 30.61
CA CYS A 4 -17.36 -20.11 29.49
C CYS A 4 -16.18 -19.14 29.33
N ILE A 5 -15.24 -19.45 28.44
CA ILE A 5 -14.25 -18.48 27.99
C ILE A 5 -14.89 -17.68 26.86
N ASN A 6 -15.10 -16.39 27.12
CA ASN A 6 -15.73 -15.43 26.22
C ASN A 6 -14.96 -15.31 24.89
N TYR A 7 -15.64 -15.56 23.77
CA TYR A 7 -15.13 -15.39 22.40
C TYR A 7 -14.62 -13.96 22.08
N ALA A 8 -14.93 -12.98 22.93
CA ALA A 8 -14.52 -11.58 22.76
C ALA A 8 -13.00 -11.37 22.83
N VAL A 9 -12.26 -12.20 23.57
CA VAL A 9 -10.79 -12.05 23.69
C VAL A 9 -10.06 -12.61 22.47
N LEU A 10 -10.58 -13.69 21.87
CA LEU A 10 -10.03 -14.30 20.65
C LEU A 10 -10.20 -13.41 19.42
N LEU A 11 -11.34 -12.73 19.30
CA LEU A 11 -11.60 -11.79 18.20
C LEU A 11 -10.80 -10.49 18.33
N TRP A 12 -10.54 -10.03 19.56
CA TRP A 12 -9.70 -8.84 19.78
C TRP A 12 -8.22 -9.10 19.49
N TRP A 13 -7.75 -10.33 19.73
CA TRP A 13 -6.39 -10.75 19.34
C TRP A 13 -6.26 -10.92 17.82
N TYR A 14 -7.27 -11.47 17.16
CA TYR A 14 -7.28 -11.65 15.70
C TYR A 14 -7.33 -10.31 14.94
N PHE A 15 -8.05 -9.30 15.47
CA PHE A 15 -8.17 -8.00 14.82
C PHE A 15 -6.96 -7.07 15.05
N SER A 16 -6.23 -7.23 16.15
CA SER A 16 -4.95 -6.52 16.37
C SER A 16 -3.79 -7.10 15.57
N PHE A 17 -3.85 -8.36 15.12
CA PHE A 17 -2.80 -8.96 14.28
C PHE A 17 -2.92 -8.61 12.79
N ILE A 18 -4.10 -8.22 12.30
CA ILE A 18 -4.33 -7.79 10.89
C ILE A 18 -4.11 -6.28 10.71
N ARG A 19 -3.45 -5.63 11.67
CA ARG A 19 -2.97 -4.23 11.54
C ARG A 19 -1.47 -4.10 11.82
N SER A 20 -0.71 -5.17 11.57
CA SER A 20 0.75 -5.10 11.47
C SER A 20 1.16 -4.55 10.11
N ASP A 21 1.19 -3.22 10.03
CA ASP A 21 2.19 -2.42 9.32
C ASP A 21 2.96 -3.11 8.18
N TYR A 22 2.33 -3.21 7.01
CA TYR A 22 3.04 -3.45 5.73
C TYR A 22 3.80 -2.18 5.23
N SER A 23 4.09 -1.21 6.09
CA SER A 23 4.84 0.01 5.73
C SER A 23 6.36 -0.19 5.73
N THR A 24 6.86 -1.36 6.16
CA THR A 24 8.27 -1.72 6.03
C THR A 24 8.45 -2.88 5.06
N LEU A 25 8.09 -2.66 3.79
CA LEU A 25 8.68 -3.45 2.71
C LEU A 25 10.19 -3.17 2.69
N PRO A 26 11.06 -4.20 2.85
CA PRO A 26 12.51 -4.03 2.91
C PRO A 26 13.10 -3.81 1.51
N CYS A 27 12.64 -2.79 0.79
CA CYS A 27 13.12 -2.50 -0.57
C CYS A 27 12.68 -1.11 -1.01
N SER A 28 12.99 -0.09 -0.20
CA SER A 28 13.02 1.28 -0.73
C SER A 28 14.25 1.40 -1.64
N PHE A 29 14.05 1.19 -2.94
CA PHE A 29 15.07 1.37 -3.98
C PHE A 29 15.73 2.76 -3.90
N SER A 30 14.99 3.77 -3.42
CA SER A 30 15.49 5.12 -3.13
C SER A 30 16.60 5.18 -2.07
N LYS A 31 16.69 4.18 -1.18
CA LYS A 31 17.72 4.10 -0.14
C LYS A 31 19.07 3.66 -0.71
N PHE A 32 19.09 2.96 -1.84
CA PHE A 32 20.32 2.56 -2.51
C PHE A 32 21.03 3.74 -3.16
N PHE A 33 20.29 4.69 -3.77
CA PHE A 33 20.90 5.82 -4.48
C PHE A 33 21.63 6.86 -3.62
N LYS A 34 21.74 6.64 -2.30
CA LYS A 34 22.44 7.57 -1.39
C LYS A 34 23.97 7.56 -1.47
N GLY A 35 24.57 6.85 -2.43
CA GLY A 35 26.00 6.96 -2.78
C GLY A 35 27.00 6.66 -1.66
N SER A 36 26.58 5.98 -0.58
CA SER A 36 27.44 5.68 0.56
C SER A 36 27.95 4.22 0.52
N LEU A 37 29.12 3.97 1.12
CA LEU A 37 29.69 2.61 1.25
C LEU A 37 28.68 1.63 1.86
N SER A 38 27.99 2.06 2.93
CA SER A 38 26.95 1.27 3.59
C SER A 38 25.79 0.91 2.65
N ALA A 39 25.40 1.82 1.75
CA ALA A 39 24.38 1.54 0.74
C ALA A 39 24.85 0.52 -0.30
N ALA A 40 26.11 0.60 -0.72
CA ALA A 40 26.72 -0.36 -1.65
C ALA A 40 26.84 -1.76 -1.03
N THR A 41 27.34 -1.88 0.21
CA THR A 41 27.39 -3.16 0.94
C THR A 41 26.01 -3.76 1.10
N ARG A 42 25.00 -2.93 1.39
CA ARG A 42 23.61 -3.39 1.48
C ARG A 42 23.07 -3.84 0.14
N ALA A 43 23.42 -3.18 -0.96
CA ALA A 43 22.99 -3.57 -2.31
C ALA A 43 23.61 -4.92 -2.73
N ALA A 44 24.90 -5.12 -2.42
CA ALA A 44 25.64 -6.36 -2.70
C ALA A 44 25.06 -7.60 -1.98
N ALA A 45 24.32 -7.40 -0.88
CA ALA A 45 23.61 -8.49 -0.22
C ALA A 45 22.44 -9.06 -1.06
N PHE A 46 21.81 -8.21 -1.90
CA PHE A 46 20.65 -8.59 -2.71
C PHE A 46 21.02 -8.89 -4.16
N VAL A 47 21.81 -8.02 -4.77
CA VAL A 47 22.20 -8.11 -6.17
C VAL A 47 23.54 -8.82 -6.24
N ARG A 48 23.60 -9.89 -7.04
CA ARG A 48 24.84 -10.63 -7.31
C ARG A 48 25.48 -10.10 -8.59
N GLY A 49 26.76 -9.76 -8.52
CA GLY A 49 27.55 -9.25 -9.65
C GLY A 49 27.89 -7.77 -9.50
N ASP A 50 29.19 -7.46 -9.58
CA ASP A 50 29.73 -6.11 -9.36
C ASP A 50 29.36 -5.15 -10.50
N ASP A 51 29.23 -5.66 -11.73
CA ASP A 51 28.84 -4.86 -12.91
C ASP A 51 27.43 -4.27 -12.77
N VAL A 52 26.50 -5.05 -12.19
CA VAL A 52 25.11 -4.61 -11.97
C VAL A 52 25.06 -3.57 -10.87
N ILE A 53 25.87 -3.75 -9.82
CA ILE A 53 26.01 -2.77 -8.74
C ILE A 53 26.57 -1.46 -9.31
N HIS A 54 27.59 -1.52 -10.16
CA HIS A 54 28.14 -0.33 -10.81
C HIS A 54 27.08 0.42 -11.63
N LYS A 55 26.29 -0.28 -12.45
CA LYS A 55 25.19 0.32 -13.24
C LYS A 55 24.08 0.95 -12.37
N LEU A 56 23.77 0.32 -11.23
CA LEU A 56 22.81 0.85 -10.26
C LEU A 56 23.26 2.21 -9.71
N PHE A 57 24.53 2.35 -9.34
CA PHE A 57 25.04 3.57 -8.72
C PHE A 57 25.45 4.67 -9.72
N THR A 58 25.68 4.32 -10.99
CA THR A 58 26.08 5.28 -12.02
C THR A 58 24.88 5.74 -12.84
N GLU A 59 24.36 4.88 -13.70
CA GLU A 59 23.33 5.22 -14.68
C GLU A 59 21.97 5.44 -14.02
N LEU A 60 21.51 4.47 -13.21
CA LEU A 60 20.16 4.51 -12.61
C LEU A 60 20.05 5.59 -11.54
N ALA A 61 21.11 5.82 -10.76
CA ALA A 61 21.14 6.86 -9.75
C ALA A 61 20.97 8.26 -10.35
N TYR A 62 21.63 8.51 -11.49
CA TYR A 62 21.51 9.78 -12.20
C TYR A 62 20.11 9.95 -12.80
N ARG A 63 19.59 8.92 -13.48
CA ARG A 63 18.26 8.96 -14.12
C ARG A 63 17.11 9.19 -13.14
N TYR A 64 17.20 8.65 -11.93
CA TYR A 64 16.11 8.68 -10.95
C TYR A 64 16.26 9.69 -9.81
N LYS A 65 17.21 10.63 -9.92
CA LYS A 65 17.49 11.61 -8.86
C LYS A 65 16.25 12.43 -8.46
N ASP A 66 15.45 12.85 -9.43
CA ASP A 66 14.29 13.72 -9.22
C ASP A 66 12.99 12.94 -8.96
N ARG A 67 13.05 11.60 -8.92
CA ARG A 67 11.88 10.73 -8.78
C ARG A 67 11.83 10.06 -7.40
N ALA A 68 10.83 10.45 -6.62
CA ALA A 68 10.45 9.78 -5.38
C ALA A 68 9.46 8.63 -5.65
N GLY A 69 9.97 7.44 -6.00
CA GLY A 69 9.19 6.20 -6.11
C GLY A 69 8.63 5.88 -7.50
N GLY A 70 8.12 4.65 -7.66
CA GLY A 70 7.54 4.16 -8.92
C GLY A 70 8.58 3.92 -10.02
N TYR A 71 9.67 3.24 -9.68
CA TYR A 71 10.79 2.95 -10.58
C TYR A 71 10.50 1.83 -11.58
N THR A 72 9.64 0.88 -11.22
CA THR A 72 9.24 -0.24 -12.07
C THR A 72 7.76 -0.18 -12.39
N ARG A 73 7.41 -0.70 -13.56
CA ARG A 73 6.03 -0.89 -14.02
C ARG A 73 5.76 -2.38 -14.20
N LEU A 74 4.57 -2.81 -13.80
CA LEU A 74 4.08 -4.17 -14.01
C LEU A 74 2.93 -4.15 -15.02
N LEU A 75 3.09 -4.88 -16.11
CA LEU A 75 2.10 -5.02 -17.18
C LEU A 75 1.54 -6.43 -17.16
N ARG A 76 0.24 -6.56 -16.92
CA ARG A 76 -0.43 -7.86 -16.91
C ARG A 76 -0.59 -8.37 -18.35
N THR A 77 -0.24 -9.62 -18.58
CA THR A 77 -0.31 -10.27 -19.88
C THR A 77 -1.25 -11.47 -19.87
N ARG A 78 -1.23 -12.24 -20.97
CA ARG A 78 -2.02 -13.46 -21.10
C ARG A 78 -1.63 -14.47 -20.02
N ILE A 79 -2.59 -15.33 -19.72
CA ILE A 79 -2.42 -16.50 -18.89
C ILE A 79 -1.56 -17.55 -19.64
N ARG A 80 -0.60 -18.17 -18.93
CA ARG A 80 0.26 -19.24 -19.47
C ARG A 80 -0.59 -20.47 -19.82
N VAL A 81 -0.33 -21.09 -20.97
CA VAL A 81 -1.22 -22.08 -21.60
C VAL A 81 -1.32 -23.39 -20.82
N SER A 82 -0.23 -23.83 -20.18
CA SER A 82 -0.16 -25.17 -19.58
C SER A 82 -0.68 -25.25 -18.13
N ASP A 83 -0.58 -24.18 -17.35
CA ASP A 83 -0.82 -24.18 -15.91
C ASP A 83 -1.75 -23.06 -15.46
N ALA A 84 -2.36 -22.36 -16.42
CA ALA A 84 -3.22 -21.21 -16.19
C ALA A 84 -2.59 -20.12 -15.28
N ALA A 85 -1.25 -20.04 -15.20
CA ALA A 85 -0.59 -19.05 -14.37
C ALA A 85 -0.71 -17.64 -14.98
N PRO A 86 -1.12 -16.63 -14.20
CA PRO A 86 -1.15 -15.25 -14.67
C PRO A 86 0.29 -14.73 -14.85
N MET A 87 0.61 -14.28 -16.06
CA MET A 87 1.91 -13.67 -16.35
C MET A 87 1.85 -12.14 -16.29
N ALA A 88 3.02 -11.54 -16.07
CA ALA A 88 3.22 -10.11 -16.19
C ALA A 88 4.63 -9.78 -16.68
N TYR A 89 4.77 -8.72 -17.47
CA TYR A 89 6.05 -8.12 -17.78
C TYR A 89 6.41 -7.05 -16.75
N ILE A 90 7.70 -6.98 -16.42
CA ILE A 90 8.27 -5.95 -15.56
C ILE A 90 9.17 -5.09 -16.44
N GLU A 91 8.87 -3.80 -16.49
CA GLU A 91 9.60 -2.82 -17.29
C GLU A 91 10.11 -1.68 -16.39
N GLU A 92 11.20 -1.06 -16.83
CA GLU A 92 11.69 0.17 -16.23
C GLU A 92 10.78 1.34 -16.63
N ASN A 93 10.33 2.12 -15.65
CA ASN A 93 9.31 3.15 -15.86
C ASN A 93 9.93 4.49 -16.31
N GLU A 94 10.39 4.54 -17.56
CA GLU A 94 11.00 5.75 -18.13
C GLU A 94 9.96 6.78 -18.60
N LEU A 95 8.80 6.32 -19.09
CA LEU A 95 7.88 7.14 -19.89
C LEU A 95 6.90 8.03 -19.08
N ARG A 96 6.74 7.79 -17.77
CA ARG A 96 5.79 8.56 -16.95
C ARG A 96 6.53 9.53 -16.06
N GLN A 97 6.39 10.84 -16.24
CA GLN A 97 6.90 11.84 -15.30
C GLN A 97 6.45 11.50 -13.86
N SER A 98 7.33 11.73 -12.88
CA SER A 98 6.98 11.56 -11.47
C SER A 98 5.76 12.42 -11.18
N LYS A 99 4.73 11.86 -10.53
CA LYS A 99 3.72 12.73 -9.92
C LYS A 99 4.49 13.64 -8.96
N PRO A 100 4.31 14.97 -9.03
CA PRO A 100 4.93 15.84 -8.06
C PRO A 100 4.53 15.35 -6.67
N PRO A 101 5.43 15.45 -5.66
CA PRO A 101 5.12 15.00 -4.31
C PRO A 101 3.79 15.61 -3.91
N THR A 102 2.79 14.76 -3.64
CA THR A 102 1.48 15.23 -3.20
C THR A 102 1.72 16.15 -2.01
N PRO A 103 1.28 17.42 -2.05
CA PRO A 103 1.45 18.29 -0.90
C PRO A 103 0.85 17.57 0.31
N PRO A 104 1.50 17.64 1.49
CA PRO A 104 0.96 17.01 2.68
C PRO A 104 -0.48 17.47 2.82
N LEU A 105 -1.41 16.50 2.89
CA LEU A 105 -2.81 16.83 3.03
C LEU A 105 -2.92 17.79 4.22
N PRO A 106 -3.64 18.93 4.08
CA PRO A 106 -3.87 19.79 5.22
C PRO A 106 -4.43 18.92 6.36
N PRO A 107 -3.98 19.11 7.61
CA PRO A 107 -4.53 18.39 8.73
C PRO A 107 -6.04 18.57 8.68
N ARG A 108 -6.79 17.45 8.58
CA ARG A 108 -8.25 17.54 8.51
C ARG A 108 -8.72 18.26 9.77
N PRO A 109 -9.50 19.35 9.66
CA PRO A 109 -10.06 19.98 10.83
C PRO A 109 -10.89 18.94 11.58
N ALA A 110 -10.79 18.91 12.90
CA ALA A 110 -11.64 18.07 13.72
C ALA A 110 -13.09 18.53 13.52
N LEU A 111 -13.87 17.78 12.74
CA LEU A 111 -15.30 18.06 12.60
C LEU A 111 -16.01 17.76 13.93
N ASP A 112 -16.95 18.62 14.30
CA ASP A 112 -17.85 18.39 15.43
C ASP A 112 -18.56 17.03 15.30
N PRO A 113 -18.70 16.27 16.40
CA PRO A 113 -19.36 14.96 16.39
C PRO A 113 -20.76 14.99 15.76
N TRP A 114 -21.49 16.09 15.93
CA TRP A 114 -22.83 16.27 15.42
C TRP A 114 -22.88 16.55 13.90
N ILE A 115 -21.88 17.25 13.37
CA ILE A 115 -21.73 17.46 11.92
C ILE A 115 -21.42 16.11 11.24
N LYS A 116 -20.54 15.30 11.83
CA LYS A 116 -20.24 13.94 11.32
C LYS A 116 -21.48 13.04 11.29
N SER A 117 -22.30 13.08 12.34
CA SER A 117 -23.55 12.31 12.42
C SER A 117 -24.60 12.75 11.39
N ARG A 118 -24.71 14.07 11.14
CA ARG A 118 -25.63 14.59 10.13
C ARG A 118 -25.23 14.19 8.72
N LEU A 119 -23.93 14.29 8.39
CA LEU A 119 -23.42 13.88 7.08
C LEU A 119 -23.56 12.37 6.86
N SER A 120 -23.30 11.54 7.89
CA SER A 120 -23.49 10.09 7.76
C SER A 120 -24.96 9.69 7.58
N ARG A 121 -25.90 10.46 8.14
CA ARG A 121 -27.34 10.28 7.92
C ARG A 121 -27.79 10.59 6.49
N GLN A 122 -27.10 11.49 5.77
CA GLN A 122 -27.44 11.81 4.38
C GLN A 122 -27.13 10.67 3.40
N PHE A 123 -26.14 9.83 3.73
CA PHE A 123 -25.79 8.65 2.93
C PHE A 123 -26.39 7.36 3.48
N ALA A 124 -27.14 7.44 4.58
CA ALA A 124 -27.86 6.29 5.11
C ALA A 124 -29.11 6.04 4.26
N PRO A 125 -29.41 4.77 3.90
CA PRO A 125 -30.68 4.45 3.27
C PRO A 125 -31.83 4.90 4.18
N SER A 126 -32.87 5.49 3.58
CA SER A 126 -34.05 5.95 4.32
C SER A 126 -34.60 4.80 5.15
N LYS A 127 -34.75 5.02 6.46
CA LYS A 127 -35.32 4.03 7.35
C LYS A 127 -36.78 3.85 6.96
N GLU A 128 -37.14 2.71 6.36
CA GLU A 128 -38.53 2.37 6.11
C GLU A 128 -39.25 2.29 7.45
N GLU A 129 -40.12 3.26 7.71
CA GLU A 129 -41.06 3.20 8.82
C GLU A 129 -42.12 2.18 8.46
N LYS A 130 -42.10 1.05 9.17
CA LYS A 130 -43.17 0.06 9.12
C LYS A 130 -44.37 0.69 9.82
N SER A 131 -45.17 1.46 9.08
CA SER A 131 -46.47 1.94 9.51
C SER A 131 -47.36 0.72 9.71
N SER A 132 -47.53 0.34 10.97
CA SER A 132 -48.61 -0.51 11.42
C SER A 132 -49.93 0.24 11.22
N GLU A 133 -50.62 -0.07 10.13
CA GLU A 133 -52.02 0.28 9.89
C GLU A 133 -52.69 -1.06 9.52
N SER A 134 -53.05 -1.82 10.55
CA SER A 134 -54.34 -1.85 11.24
C SER A 134 -55.35 -2.72 10.50
N GLU A 135 -55.69 -3.82 11.18
CA GLU A 135 -56.95 -4.57 11.12
C GLU A 135 -58.07 -3.91 10.29
N ILE A 136 -58.59 -4.66 9.31
CA ILE A 136 -59.99 -5.14 9.21
C ILE A 136 -60.00 -6.27 8.17
#